data_AF-A0A925IEX4-F1
#
_entry.id   AF-A0A925IEX4-F1
#
_cell.length_a   1.000
_cell.length_b   1.000
_cell.length_c   1.000
_cell.angle_alpha   90.00
_cell.angle_beta   90.00
_cell.angle_gamma   90.00
#
_symmetry.space_group_name_H-M   'P 1'
#
loop_
_entity.id
_entity.type
_entity.pdbx_description
1 polymer ?
#
loop_
_entity_poly.entity_id
_entity_poly.type
_entity_poly.pdbx_seq_one_letter_code
_entity_poly.pdbx_strand_id
1 'polypeptide(L)'
;MQLKPVATFDTIDPEVFRRDFYRPGVPVVIKNLSHDWPAYSRWNWDYFKQLVGDKKVPLYNNVKSDAYTPINTADDYKTFGEYIDMISKGPAAWRIFLFNIFDHAPTLIKDFAWPEHLMKGFIKKYPMLFTGGAGSITHLHYDIDLSHILHTQFAGRKRVLMFPYKEQYKLYRKPFEVLSLADFSQYYEQNGSPDYEKFPALKLAEGFDFIMEPGDTLFMPAGYWHHMEYLESGFAMSLRAMQPTIAGKVKGMWSLLGMRNIDTLMKKTVPKWWYKRKEKKVFENAERALAGG
;
A
#
# COMPACT_ATOMS: atom_id res chain seq x y z
N MET A 1 13.75 -10.80 9.43
CA MET A 1 13.75 -10.29 8.05
C MET A 1 15.11 -9.70 7.75
N GLN A 2 15.54 -9.65 6.50
CA GLN A 2 16.77 -9.02 6.04
C GLN A 2 16.40 -7.71 5.34
N LEU A 3 16.47 -6.59 6.06
CA LEU A 3 15.97 -5.30 5.61
C LEU A 3 17.14 -4.37 5.30
N LYS A 4 17.01 -3.59 4.23
CA LYS A 4 17.97 -2.55 3.84
C LYS A 4 17.23 -1.23 3.56
N PRO A 5 17.90 -0.07 3.62
CA PRO A 5 17.29 1.17 3.16
C PRO A 5 16.94 1.09 1.67
N VAL A 6 15.90 1.82 1.26
CA VAL A 6 15.60 2.07 -0.16
C VAL A 6 16.59 3.09 -0.73
N ALA A 7 16.88 3.00 -2.03
CA ALA A 7 17.63 4.05 -2.70
C ALA A 7 16.83 5.36 -2.69
N THR A 8 17.49 6.47 -2.37
CA THR A 8 16.86 7.79 -2.23
C THR A 8 17.68 8.83 -2.97
N PHE A 9 17.00 9.67 -3.73
CA PHE A 9 17.59 10.78 -4.48
C PHE A 9 16.79 12.05 -4.24
N ASP A 10 17.45 13.21 -4.20
CA ASP A 10 16.74 14.49 -4.15
C ASP A 10 15.98 14.74 -5.45
N THR A 11 16.66 14.57 -6.58
CA THR A 11 16.10 14.54 -7.95
C THR A 11 16.72 13.38 -8.72
N ILE A 12 16.06 12.92 -9.79
CA ILE A 12 16.56 11.82 -10.61
C ILE A 12 16.44 12.15 -12.09
N ASP A 13 17.51 11.88 -12.84
CA ASP A 13 17.49 11.94 -14.29
C ASP A 13 16.54 10.86 -14.85
N PRO A 14 15.67 11.17 -15.84
CA PRO A 14 14.73 10.20 -16.37
C PRO A 14 15.36 8.93 -16.96
N GLU A 15 16.54 9.00 -17.57
CA GLU A 15 17.21 7.83 -18.12
C GLU A 15 17.80 6.96 -17.01
N VAL A 16 18.38 7.58 -15.97
CA VAL A 16 18.82 6.87 -14.76
C VAL A 16 17.65 6.18 -14.08
N PHE A 17 16.53 6.89 -13.88
CA PHE A 17 15.29 6.31 -13.35
C PHE A 17 14.86 5.07 -14.13
N ARG A 18 14.84 5.18 -15.47
CA ARG A 18 14.38 4.09 -16.31
C ARG A 18 15.32 2.89 -16.32
N ARG A 19 16.63 3.14 -16.39
CA ARG A 19 17.67 2.11 -16.46
C ARG A 19 17.78 1.33 -15.15
N ASP A 20 17.79 2.03 -14.01
CA ASP A 20 18.19 1.43 -12.73
C ASP A 20 17.00 1.03 -11.86
N PHE A 21 15.81 1.63 -12.07
CA PHE A 21 14.64 1.42 -11.21
C PHE A 21 13.41 0.91 -11.97
N TYR A 22 12.95 1.63 -13.00
CA TYR A 22 11.72 1.27 -13.71
C TYR A 22 11.80 -0.06 -14.45
N ARG A 23 12.81 -0.25 -15.32
CA ARG A 23 12.97 -1.49 -16.11
C ARG A 23 13.35 -2.69 -15.24
N PRO A 24 14.28 -2.57 -14.26
CA PRO A 24 14.59 -3.68 -13.36
C PRO A 24 13.48 -3.99 -12.36
N GLY A 25 12.54 -3.05 -12.15
CA GLY A 25 11.47 -3.19 -11.17
C GLY A 25 11.98 -3.06 -9.74
N VAL A 26 12.80 -2.05 -9.46
CA VAL A 26 13.38 -1.77 -8.14
C VAL A 26 12.79 -0.46 -7.60
N PRO A 27 12.38 -0.38 -6.32
CA PRO A 27 11.81 0.83 -5.74
C PRO A 27 12.87 1.92 -5.52
N VAL A 28 12.43 3.17 -5.55
CA VAL A 28 13.26 4.36 -5.29
C VAL A 28 12.41 5.47 -4.69
N VAL A 29 12.98 6.25 -3.77
CA VAL A 29 12.38 7.49 -3.26
C VAL A 29 13.03 8.69 -3.95
N ILE A 30 12.19 9.61 -4.44
CA ILE A 30 12.59 10.87 -5.08
C ILE A 30 11.99 12.01 -4.25
N LYS A 31 12.84 12.78 -3.56
CA LYS A 31 12.37 13.77 -2.57
C LYS A 31 11.67 14.96 -3.20
N ASN A 32 12.24 15.53 -4.25
CA ASN A 32 11.78 16.81 -4.79
C ASN A 32 10.81 16.68 -5.96
N LEU A 33 10.31 15.47 -6.28
CA LEU A 33 9.45 15.25 -7.45
C LEU A 33 8.13 16.04 -7.40
N SER A 34 7.63 16.30 -6.19
CA SER A 34 6.35 16.98 -5.96
C SER A 34 6.49 18.46 -5.61
N HIS A 35 7.72 18.97 -5.41
CA HIS A 35 7.96 20.29 -4.84
C HIS A 35 7.49 21.45 -5.73
N ASP A 36 7.40 21.22 -7.04
CA ASP A 36 6.89 22.18 -8.02
C ASP A 36 5.36 22.09 -8.22
N TRP A 37 4.70 21.13 -7.57
CA TRP A 37 3.25 20.97 -7.66
C TRP A 37 2.54 21.96 -6.73
N PRO A 38 1.44 22.60 -7.18
CA PRO A 38 0.60 23.41 -6.28
C PRO A 38 0.14 22.63 -5.04
N ALA A 39 -0.06 21.32 -5.15
CA ALA A 39 -0.42 20.43 -4.05
C ALA A 39 0.57 20.48 -2.88
N TYR A 40 1.87 20.60 -3.16
CA TYR A 40 2.91 20.58 -2.11
C TYR A 40 2.78 21.70 -1.10
N SER A 41 2.39 22.90 -1.54
CA SER A 41 2.22 24.07 -0.67
C SER A 41 0.77 24.32 -0.26
N ARG A 42 -0.21 23.91 -1.09
CA ARG A 42 -1.63 24.22 -0.87
C ARG A 42 -2.37 23.14 -0.08
N TRP A 43 -2.00 21.88 -0.22
CA TRP A 43 -2.75 20.80 0.42
C TRP A 43 -2.42 20.73 1.90
N ASN A 44 -3.44 20.90 2.72
CA ASN A 44 -3.40 20.73 4.16
C ASN A 44 -4.80 20.36 4.65
N TRP A 45 -4.90 20.06 5.94
CA TRP A 45 -6.15 19.62 6.55
C TRP A 45 -7.26 20.66 6.46
N ASP A 46 -6.96 21.95 6.68
CA ASP A 46 -7.96 23.01 6.58
C ASP A 46 -8.49 23.15 5.16
N TYR A 47 -7.61 23.08 4.17
CA TYR A 47 -8.00 23.12 2.76
C TYR A 47 -8.92 21.96 2.38
N PHE A 48 -8.60 20.73 2.82
CA PHE A 48 -9.47 19.58 2.58
C PHE A 48 -10.79 19.65 3.35
N LYS A 49 -10.79 20.16 4.59
CA LYS A 49 -12.03 20.40 5.35
C LYS A 49 -12.94 21.39 4.64
N GLN A 50 -12.40 22.46 4.04
CA GLN A 50 -13.19 23.41 3.25
C GLN A 50 -13.82 22.77 2.01
N LEU A 51 -13.12 21.85 1.34
CA LEU A 51 -13.60 21.22 0.11
C LEU A 51 -14.60 20.08 0.35
N VAL A 52 -14.35 19.24 1.35
CA VAL A 52 -15.08 17.97 1.53
C VAL A 52 -15.44 17.68 2.99
N GLY A 53 -15.32 18.64 3.89
CA GLY A 53 -15.53 18.45 5.34
C GLY A 53 -16.89 17.86 5.71
N ASP A 54 -17.93 18.14 4.94
CA ASP A 54 -19.31 17.64 5.14
C ASP A 54 -19.53 16.21 4.62
N LYS A 55 -18.59 15.66 3.83
CA LYS A 55 -18.76 14.34 3.20
C LYS A 55 -18.61 13.22 4.20
N LYS A 56 -19.55 12.29 4.20
CA LYS A 56 -19.49 11.07 5.00
C LYS A 56 -18.42 10.13 4.44
N VAL A 57 -17.50 9.70 5.30
CA VAL A 57 -16.38 8.83 4.95
C VAL A 57 -16.39 7.54 5.78
N PRO A 58 -16.05 6.40 5.18
CA PRO A 58 -15.84 5.14 5.89
C PRO A 58 -14.51 5.16 6.65
N LEU A 59 -14.53 4.72 7.91
CA LEU A 59 -13.36 4.57 8.74
C LEU A 59 -13.03 3.09 8.95
N TYR A 60 -11.72 2.81 8.99
CA TYR A 60 -11.19 1.46 9.15
C TYR A 60 -10.17 1.44 10.29
N ASN A 61 -10.29 0.45 11.18
CA ASN A 61 -9.34 0.22 12.27
C ASN A 61 -8.20 -0.71 11.84
N ASN A 62 -7.27 -1.00 12.76
CA ASN A 62 -6.12 -1.88 12.49
C ASN A 62 -6.43 -3.38 12.56
N VAL A 63 -7.67 -3.81 12.82
CA VAL A 63 -8.01 -5.23 12.89
C VAL A 63 -7.76 -5.87 11.52
N LYS A 64 -6.92 -6.91 11.53
CA LYS A 64 -6.57 -7.64 10.31
C LYS A 64 -7.74 -8.53 9.90
N SER A 65 -8.10 -8.52 8.62
CA SER A 65 -9.14 -9.40 8.08
C SER A 65 -8.75 -10.87 8.20
N ASP A 66 -9.65 -11.70 8.75
CA ASP A 66 -9.48 -13.14 8.91
C ASP A 66 -10.61 -13.94 8.21
N ALA A 67 -10.89 -15.16 8.65
CA ALA A 67 -11.96 -16.00 8.10
C ALA A 67 -13.38 -15.45 8.39
N TYR A 68 -13.52 -14.58 9.37
CA TYR A 68 -14.77 -14.08 9.92
C TYR A 68 -14.95 -12.56 9.71
N THR A 69 -13.86 -11.82 9.53
CA THR A 69 -13.88 -10.38 9.22
C THR A 69 -13.82 -10.14 7.71
N PRO A 70 -14.87 -9.55 7.10
CA PRO A 70 -14.86 -9.23 5.67
C PRO A 70 -13.73 -8.27 5.30
N ILE A 71 -13.13 -8.48 4.13
CA ILE A 71 -12.17 -7.52 3.56
C ILE A 71 -12.95 -6.30 3.06
N ASN A 72 -12.49 -5.09 3.41
CA ASN A 72 -13.03 -3.79 2.98
C ASN A 72 -14.40 -3.36 3.55
N THR A 73 -14.87 -3.96 4.64
CA THR A 73 -16.03 -3.42 5.38
C THR A 73 -15.59 -2.31 6.32
N ALA A 74 -16.29 -1.17 6.29
CA ALA A 74 -16.03 -0.06 7.20
C ALA A 74 -16.44 -0.44 8.63
N ASP A 75 -15.63 -0.02 9.60
CA ASP A 75 -15.83 -0.26 11.02
C ASP A 75 -16.63 0.87 11.69
N ASP A 76 -16.56 2.08 11.14
CA ASP A 76 -17.31 3.27 11.58
C ASP A 76 -17.50 4.25 10.41
N TYR A 77 -18.29 5.30 10.62
CA TYR A 77 -18.45 6.42 9.69
C TYR A 77 -18.43 7.75 10.42
N LYS A 78 -17.77 8.75 9.82
CA LYS A 78 -17.82 10.15 10.25
C LYS A 78 -17.93 11.06 9.04
N THR A 79 -18.19 12.34 9.22
CA THR A 79 -17.85 13.32 8.19
C THR A 79 -16.32 13.45 8.09
N PHE A 80 -15.82 13.88 6.93
CA PHE A 80 -14.39 14.11 6.74
C PHE A 80 -13.87 15.12 7.76
N GLY A 81 -14.62 16.19 8.03
CA GLY A 81 -14.27 17.20 9.03
C GLY A 81 -14.12 16.64 10.44
N GLU A 82 -15.09 15.84 10.90
CA GLU A 82 -15.02 15.18 12.21
C GLU A 82 -13.85 14.20 12.30
N TYR A 83 -13.55 13.48 11.21
CA TYR A 83 -12.37 12.60 11.16
C TYR A 83 -11.08 13.39 11.31
N ILE A 84 -10.93 14.52 10.62
CA ILE A 84 -9.76 15.40 10.76
C ILE A 84 -9.65 15.95 12.19
N ASP A 85 -10.76 16.38 12.78
CA ASP A 85 -10.78 16.88 14.17
C ASP A 85 -10.39 15.79 15.18
N MET A 86 -10.75 14.53 14.90
CA MET A 86 -10.36 13.39 15.71
C MET A 86 -8.84 13.12 15.64
N ILE A 87 -8.26 13.01 14.45
CA ILE A 87 -6.83 12.69 14.27
C ILE A 87 -5.89 13.85 14.63
N SER A 88 -6.43 15.06 14.78
CA SER A 88 -5.69 16.27 15.17
C SER A 88 -5.55 16.41 16.69
N LYS A 89 -6.39 15.74 17.50
CA LYS A 89 -6.33 15.78 18.96
C LYS A 89 -5.25 14.87 19.57
N GLY A 90 -4.71 13.95 18.78
CA GLY A 90 -3.71 12.98 19.21
C GLY A 90 -3.74 11.72 18.35
N PRO A 91 -2.98 10.68 18.74
CA PRO A 91 -2.95 9.41 18.02
C PRO A 91 -4.34 8.78 17.90
N ALA A 92 -4.67 8.36 16.70
CA ALA A 92 -5.95 7.76 16.35
C ALA A 92 -5.72 6.75 15.22
N ALA A 93 -5.73 5.46 15.55
CA ALA A 93 -5.47 4.35 14.63
C ALA A 93 -6.64 4.06 13.69
N TRP A 94 -7.13 5.11 13.03
CA TRP A 94 -8.23 5.10 12.07
C TRP A 94 -7.78 5.69 10.73
N ARG A 95 -8.11 4.97 9.65
CA ARG A 95 -7.79 5.39 8.28
C ARG A 95 -9.03 5.49 7.41
N ILE A 96 -8.92 6.29 6.35
CA ILE A 96 -9.87 6.31 5.24
C ILE A 96 -9.23 5.52 4.08
N PHE A 97 -9.97 4.57 3.52
CA PHE A 97 -9.47 3.69 2.45
C PHE A 97 -10.30 3.74 1.16
N LEU A 98 -11.63 3.63 1.24
CA LEU A 98 -12.52 3.59 0.07
C LEU A 98 -13.25 4.91 -0.21
N PHE A 99 -12.62 6.04 0.10
CA PHE A 99 -13.14 7.36 -0.24
C PHE A 99 -12.17 8.06 -1.17
N ASN A 100 -12.62 8.36 -2.38
CA ASN A 100 -11.83 9.09 -3.35
C ASN A 100 -12.18 10.58 -3.32
N ILE A 101 -11.32 11.39 -2.71
CA ILE A 101 -11.53 12.83 -2.58
C ILE A 101 -11.73 13.54 -3.94
N PHE A 102 -11.11 13.03 -5.01
CA PHE A 102 -11.21 13.63 -6.34
C PHE A 102 -12.60 13.51 -6.97
N ASP A 103 -13.43 12.55 -6.53
CA ASP A 103 -14.81 12.43 -6.98
C ASP A 103 -15.71 13.53 -6.37
N HIS A 104 -15.27 14.13 -5.26
CA HIS A 104 -15.99 15.19 -4.53
C HIS A 104 -15.37 16.58 -4.73
N ALA A 105 -14.07 16.64 -5.01
CA ALA A 105 -13.31 17.86 -5.29
C ALA A 105 -12.42 17.68 -6.54
N PRO A 106 -13.01 17.56 -7.75
CA PRO A 106 -12.27 17.25 -8.98
C PRO A 106 -11.27 18.34 -9.40
N THR A 107 -11.40 19.56 -8.88
CA THR A 107 -10.46 20.66 -9.10
C THR A 107 -9.06 20.36 -8.58
N LEU A 108 -8.92 19.47 -7.58
CA LEU A 108 -7.64 19.03 -7.03
C LEU A 108 -6.74 18.35 -8.07
N ILE A 109 -7.31 17.82 -9.17
CA ILE A 109 -6.52 17.24 -10.27
C ILE A 109 -5.60 18.29 -10.93
N LYS A 110 -5.93 19.59 -10.80
CA LYS A 110 -5.10 20.69 -11.33
C LYS A 110 -3.89 21.01 -10.45
N ASP A 111 -3.80 20.43 -9.26
CA ASP A 111 -2.76 20.76 -8.28
C ASP A 111 -1.52 19.87 -8.38
N PHE A 112 -1.48 18.90 -9.31
CA PHE A 112 -0.31 18.04 -9.52
C PHE A 112 -0.11 17.71 -11.00
N ALA A 113 1.10 17.30 -11.36
CA ALA A 113 1.43 16.81 -12.68
C ALA A 113 1.48 15.28 -12.71
N TRP A 114 1.21 14.69 -13.88
CA TRP A 114 1.51 13.29 -14.14
C TRP A 114 2.99 13.19 -14.55
N PRO A 115 3.87 12.49 -13.82
CA PRO A 115 5.32 12.42 -14.11
C PRO A 115 5.65 11.57 -15.34
N GLU A 116 5.11 11.97 -16.49
CA GLU A 116 5.19 11.28 -17.77
C GLU A 116 6.60 11.25 -18.37
N HIS A 117 7.50 12.07 -17.85
CA HIS A 117 8.91 12.01 -18.15
C HIS A 117 9.59 10.81 -17.47
N LEU A 118 9.09 10.31 -16.34
CA LEU A 118 9.65 9.13 -15.66
C LEU A 118 9.08 7.82 -16.23
N MET A 119 7.74 7.70 -16.25
CA MET A 119 7.04 6.52 -16.77
C MET A 119 5.74 6.88 -17.50
N LYS A 120 5.29 5.99 -18.40
CA LYS A 120 4.05 6.17 -19.17
C LYS A 120 2.94 5.25 -18.65
N GLY A 121 1.72 5.44 -19.16
CA GLY A 121 0.59 4.54 -18.90
C GLY A 121 -0.20 4.84 -17.62
N PHE A 122 -0.12 6.08 -17.11
CA PHE A 122 -0.91 6.52 -15.97
C PHE A 122 -2.41 6.36 -16.20
N ILE A 123 -3.11 5.86 -15.18
CA ILE A 123 -4.57 5.72 -15.15
C ILE A 123 -5.16 7.05 -14.65
N LYS A 124 -5.28 8.02 -15.55
CA LYS A 124 -5.62 9.43 -15.20
C LYS A 124 -7.00 9.62 -14.57
N LYS A 125 -7.89 8.63 -14.69
CA LYS A 125 -9.24 8.66 -14.11
C LYS A 125 -9.27 8.40 -12.60
N TYR A 126 -8.22 7.81 -12.03
CA TYR A 126 -8.25 7.31 -10.65
C TYR A 126 -6.97 7.66 -9.86
N PRO A 127 -6.61 8.94 -9.68
CA PRO A 127 -5.73 9.30 -8.57
C PRO A 127 -6.44 8.94 -7.26
N MET A 128 -5.70 8.44 -6.27
CA MET A 128 -6.27 8.08 -4.96
C MET A 128 -5.50 8.75 -3.84
N LEU A 129 -6.23 9.32 -2.90
CA LEU A 129 -5.66 9.92 -1.69
C LEU A 129 -5.92 8.99 -0.51
N PHE A 130 -4.88 8.74 0.29
CA PHE A 130 -4.90 7.89 1.46
C PHE A 130 -4.66 8.75 2.69
N THR A 131 -5.52 8.62 3.70
CA THR A 131 -5.39 9.33 4.98
C THR A 131 -5.37 8.36 6.15
N GLY A 132 -4.56 8.66 7.15
CA GLY A 132 -4.50 7.88 8.38
C GLY A 132 -4.11 8.76 9.55
N GLY A 133 -4.72 8.52 10.71
CA GLY A 133 -4.21 9.10 11.96
C GLY A 133 -2.97 8.33 12.45
N ALA A 134 -2.18 8.95 13.33
CA ALA A 134 -0.99 8.31 13.90
C ALA A 134 -1.36 6.96 14.56
N GLY A 135 -0.54 5.94 14.31
CA GLY A 135 -0.77 4.56 14.72
C GLY A 135 -1.64 3.74 13.74
N SER A 136 -2.17 4.34 12.67
CA SER A 136 -2.92 3.58 11.65
C SER A 136 -1.99 2.69 10.83
N ILE A 137 -2.47 1.51 10.48
CA ILE A 137 -1.70 0.49 9.75
C ILE A 137 -2.43 0.12 8.46
N THR A 138 -1.70 -0.01 7.36
CA THR A 138 -2.13 -0.76 6.18
C THR A 138 -1.32 -2.05 6.12
N HIS A 139 -2.00 -3.16 6.39
CA HIS A 139 -1.40 -4.49 6.52
C HIS A 139 -0.63 -4.93 5.28
N LEU A 140 0.33 -5.84 5.44
CA LEU A 140 1.20 -6.27 4.35
C LEU A 140 0.39 -6.90 3.21
N HIS A 141 0.43 -6.25 2.05
CA HIS A 141 -0.25 -6.69 0.84
C HIS A 141 0.49 -6.24 -0.41
N TYR A 142 0.10 -6.76 -1.57
CA TYR A 142 0.42 -6.14 -2.85
C TYR A 142 -0.88 -5.74 -3.56
N ASP A 143 -0.79 -4.81 -4.50
CA ASP A 143 -1.98 -4.34 -5.20
C ASP A 143 -2.47 -5.34 -6.23
N ILE A 144 -3.77 -5.66 -6.16
CA ILE A 144 -4.39 -6.72 -6.96
C ILE A 144 -4.34 -6.44 -8.47
N ASP A 145 -4.32 -5.17 -8.87
CA ASP A 145 -4.23 -4.72 -10.27
C ASP A 145 -2.82 -4.84 -10.85
N LEU A 146 -1.82 -5.07 -9.99
CA LEU A 146 -0.39 -5.10 -10.32
C LEU A 146 0.05 -3.85 -11.10
N SER A 147 -0.44 -2.67 -10.72
CA SER A 147 0.01 -1.38 -11.28
C SER A 147 1.37 -0.97 -10.72
N HIS A 148 2.14 -0.20 -11.48
CA HIS A 148 3.20 0.65 -10.93
C HIS A 148 2.56 1.84 -10.20
N ILE A 149 3.20 2.33 -9.15
CA ILE A 149 2.65 3.42 -8.33
C ILE A 149 3.74 4.47 -8.08
N LEU A 150 3.39 5.74 -8.25
CA LEU A 150 4.08 6.84 -7.59
C LEU A 150 3.25 7.25 -6.38
N HIS A 151 3.79 7.03 -5.18
CA HIS A 151 3.15 7.38 -3.93
C HIS A 151 3.85 8.60 -3.33
N THR A 152 3.17 9.74 -3.27
CA THR A 152 3.71 11.01 -2.76
C THR A 152 3.12 11.32 -1.40
N GLN A 153 3.97 11.50 -0.39
CA GLN A 153 3.58 11.87 0.97
C GLN A 153 3.49 13.40 1.07
N PHE A 154 2.37 13.95 1.56
CA PHE A 154 2.16 15.40 1.63
C PHE A 154 2.11 15.93 3.07
N ALA A 155 1.63 15.14 4.02
CA ALA A 155 1.60 15.51 5.43
C ALA A 155 1.85 14.31 6.33
N GLY A 156 2.56 14.49 7.44
CA GLY A 156 2.93 13.44 8.37
C GLY A 156 3.94 12.44 7.82
N ARG A 157 4.58 11.69 8.72
CA ARG A 157 5.55 10.63 8.38
C ARG A 157 4.91 9.24 8.36
N LYS A 158 5.39 8.40 7.43
CA LYS A 158 4.93 7.03 7.26
C LYS A 158 6.11 6.08 7.16
N ARG A 159 6.15 5.04 7.98
CA ARG A 159 7.15 3.96 7.85
C ARG A 159 6.65 2.92 6.85
N VAL A 160 7.53 2.52 5.96
CA VAL A 160 7.22 1.68 4.81
C VAL A 160 8.11 0.45 4.84
N LEU A 161 7.50 -0.73 4.91
CA LEU A 161 8.15 -2.02 4.78
C LEU A 161 7.78 -2.63 3.43
N MET A 162 8.76 -2.99 2.61
CA MET A 162 8.51 -3.49 1.25
C MET A 162 9.29 -4.75 0.90
N PHE A 163 8.69 -5.60 0.06
CA PHE A 163 9.36 -6.79 -0.47
C PHE A 163 9.02 -6.99 -1.95
N PRO A 164 9.98 -7.45 -2.78
CA PRO A 164 9.67 -7.83 -4.15
C PRO A 164 8.71 -9.02 -4.18
N TYR A 165 7.93 -9.15 -5.26
CA TYR A 165 6.91 -10.19 -5.40
C TYR A 165 7.43 -11.62 -5.16
N LYS A 166 8.70 -11.89 -5.49
CA LYS A 166 9.37 -13.19 -5.31
C LYS A 166 9.40 -13.67 -3.85
N GLU A 167 9.35 -12.75 -2.89
CA GLU A 167 9.38 -13.09 -1.46
C GLU A 167 8.04 -13.61 -0.93
N GLN A 168 6.96 -13.58 -1.74
CA GLN A 168 5.58 -13.92 -1.34
C GLN A 168 5.42 -15.18 -0.47
N TYR A 169 6.24 -16.21 -0.69
CA TYR A 169 6.15 -17.46 0.07
C TYR A 169 6.81 -17.36 1.44
N LYS A 170 7.93 -16.64 1.54
CA LYS A 170 8.54 -16.29 2.83
C LYS A 170 7.65 -15.34 3.63
N LEU A 171 6.82 -14.54 2.95
CA LEU A 171 5.83 -13.64 3.54
C LEU A 171 4.49 -14.31 3.82
N TYR A 172 4.39 -15.65 3.74
CA TYR A 172 3.17 -16.39 4.08
C TYR A 172 1.93 -15.88 3.33
N ARG A 173 2.07 -15.57 2.03
CA ARG A 173 0.95 -15.16 1.16
C ARG A 173 -0.18 -16.19 1.23
N LYS A 174 -1.38 -15.71 1.56
CA LYS A 174 -2.61 -16.50 1.43
C LYS A 174 -2.90 -16.82 -0.05
N PRO A 175 -3.07 -18.09 -0.45
CA PRO A 175 -3.42 -18.44 -1.82
C PRO A 175 -4.69 -17.73 -2.28
N PHE A 176 -4.71 -17.31 -3.54
CA PHE A 176 -5.80 -16.55 -4.16
C PHE A 176 -6.13 -15.20 -3.49
N GLU A 177 -5.27 -14.72 -2.61
CA GLU A 177 -5.38 -13.42 -1.96
C GLU A 177 -4.10 -12.62 -2.17
N VAL A 178 -4.18 -11.34 -1.84
CA VAL A 178 -3.06 -10.38 -1.91
C VAL A 178 -2.47 -10.05 -0.54
N LEU A 179 -2.93 -10.75 0.51
CA LEU A 179 -2.58 -10.50 1.91
C LEU A 179 -1.66 -11.59 2.45
N SER A 180 -0.78 -11.20 3.37
CA SER A 180 0.00 -12.13 4.20
C SER A 180 -0.87 -12.72 5.33
N LEU A 181 -0.60 -13.97 5.72
CA LEU A 181 -1.12 -14.53 6.97
C LEU A 181 -0.39 -13.97 8.21
N ALA A 182 0.92 -13.72 8.14
CA ALA A 182 1.71 -13.16 9.22
C ALA A 182 1.40 -11.69 9.51
N ASP A 183 1.49 -11.28 10.77
CA ASP A 183 1.34 -9.89 11.22
C ASP A 183 2.70 -9.17 11.20
N PHE A 184 2.69 -7.94 10.71
CA PHE A 184 3.87 -7.08 10.57
C PHE A 184 3.76 -5.79 11.38
N SER A 185 2.67 -5.63 12.13
CA SER A 185 2.43 -4.43 12.93
C SER A 185 3.58 -4.20 13.90
N GLN A 186 4.12 -2.97 13.91
CA GLN A 186 5.23 -2.56 14.77
C GLN A 186 6.48 -3.43 14.61
N TYR A 187 6.74 -3.96 13.40
CA TYR A 187 7.87 -4.88 13.13
C TYR A 187 9.26 -4.32 13.49
N TYR A 188 9.36 -3.00 13.64
CA TYR A 188 10.59 -2.28 13.98
C TYR A 188 10.79 -2.10 15.48
N GLU A 189 9.81 -2.47 16.31
CA GLU A 189 9.93 -2.49 17.76
C GLU A 189 10.43 -3.86 18.24
N GLN A 190 11.15 -3.88 19.37
CA GLN A 190 11.69 -5.12 19.93
C GLN A 190 10.59 -6.15 20.24
N ASN A 191 9.42 -5.68 20.68
CA ASN A 191 8.25 -6.49 21.02
C ASN A 191 7.14 -6.36 19.95
N GLY A 192 7.52 -6.12 18.70
CA GLY A 192 6.58 -6.04 17.58
C GLY A 192 5.80 -7.34 17.33
N SER A 193 4.81 -7.28 16.44
CA SER A 193 3.90 -8.40 16.17
C SER A 193 4.45 -9.57 15.32
N PRO A 194 5.57 -9.48 14.56
CA PRO A 194 6.08 -10.63 13.81
C PRO A 194 6.43 -11.85 14.67
N ASP A 195 5.59 -12.88 14.60
CA ASP A 195 5.84 -14.17 15.25
C ASP A 195 6.79 -15.03 14.42
N TYR A 196 8.09 -14.92 14.71
CA TYR A 196 9.14 -15.66 14.02
C TYR A 196 9.24 -17.14 14.39
N GLU A 197 8.54 -17.60 15.43
CA GLU A 197 8.46 -19.01 15.78
C GLU A 197 7.41 -19.71 14.90
N LYS A 198 6.25 -19.07 14.74
CA LYS A 198 5.19 -19.52 13.83
C LYS A 198 5.53 -19.28 12.36
N PHE A 199 6.25 -18.19 12.06
CA PHE A 199 6.57 -17.76 10.70
C PHE A 199 8.09 -17.68 10.43
N PRO A 200 8.85 -18.79 10.60
CA PRO A 200 10.31 -18.77 10.53
C PRO A 200 10.88 -18.31 9.17
N ALA A 201 10.15 -18.50 8.06
CA ALA A 201 10.60 -18.06 6.73
C ALA A 201 10.77 -16.54 6.62
N LEU A 202 10.11 -15.75 7.50
CA LEU A 202 10.29 -14.30 7.58
C LEU A 202 11.73 -13.91 7.91
N LYS A 203 12.51 -14.78 8.57
CA LYS A 203 13.92 -14.52 8.86
C LYS A 203 14.75 -14.38 7.57
N LEU A 204 14.35 -15.07 6.50
CA LEU A 204 15.01 -15.08 5.20
C LEU A 204 14.40 -14.11 4.18
N ALA A 205 13.34 -13.38 4.54
CA ALA A 205 12.69 -12.44 3.64
C ALA A 205 13.55 -11.19 3.43
N GLU A 206 13.90 -10.90 2.17
CA GLU A 206 14.73 -9.76 1.79
C GLU A 206 13.87 -8.58 1.34
N GLY A 207 13.99 -7.44 2.02
CA GLY A 207 13.12 -6.30 1.80
C GLY A 207 13.77 -4.95 2.08
N PHE A 208 12.91 -3.93 2.08
CA PHE A 208 13.28 -2.54 2.32
C PHE A 208 12.52 -2.00 3.51
N ASP A 209 13.18 -1.15 4.31
CA ASP A 209 12.60 -0.41 5.43
C ASP A 209 13.08 1.04 5.35
N PHE A 210 12.13 1.97 5.34
CA PHE A 210 12.40 3.40 5.27
C PHE A 210 11.20 4.21 5.78
N ILE A 211 11.44 5.48 6.06
CA ILE A 211 10.40 6.44 6.41
C ILE A 211 10.22 7.38 5.22
N MET A 212 8.97 7.62 4.84
CA MET A 212 8.59 8.69 3.92
C MET A 212 8.26 9.95 4.70
N GLU A 213 8.86 11.06 4.30
CA GLU A 213 8.63 12.41 4.82
C GLU A 213 7.75 13.23 3.85
N PRO A 214 7.12 14.33 4.30
CA PRO A 214 6.42 15.25 3.41
C PRO A 214 7.30 15.73 2.24
N GLY A 215 6.84 15.52 1.01
CA GLY A 215 7.56 15.78 -0.24
C GLY A 215 7.98 14.51 -0.97
N ASP A 216 8.36 13.47 -0.21
CA ASP A 216 8.89 12.22 -0.77
C ASP A 216 7.90 11.55 -1.72
N THR A 217 8.40 11.19 -2.91
CA THR A 217 7.68 10.32 -3.84
C THR A 217 8.36 8.96 -3.98
N LEU A 218 7.68 7.92 -3.56
CA LEU A 218 8.09 6.52 -3.74
C LEU A 218 7.62 6.02 -5.11
N PHE A 219 8.56 5.59 -5.95
CA PHE A 219 8.25 4.66 -7.03
C PHE A 219 8.17 3.24 -6.48
N MET A 220 6.97 2.66 -6.53
CA MET A 220 6.68 1.30 -6.14
C MET A 220 6.39 0.46 -7.39
N PRO A 221 7.27 -0.49 -7.74
CA PRO A 221 7.05 -1.36 -8.89
C PRO A 221 5.85 -2.30 -8.69
N ALA A 222 5.23 -2.70 -9.80
CA ALA A 222 4.11 -3.62 -9.81
C ALA A 222 4.38 -4.91 -9.01
N GLY A 223 3.44 -5.27 -8.14
CA GLY A 223 3.51 -6.50 -7.34
C GLY A 223 4.44 -6.44 -6.14
N TYR A 224 5.03 -5.28 -5.82
CA TYR A 224 5.71 -5.11 -4.54
C TYR A 224 4.73 -5.25 -3.38
N TRP A 225 5.10 -6.10 -2.44
CA TRP A 225 4.47 -6.15 -1.14
C TRP A 225 4.85 -4.90 -0.37
N HIS A 226 3.88 -4.32 0.30
CA HIS A 226 4.08 -3.14 1.10
C HIS A 226 3.18 -3.15 2.35
N HIS A 227 3.76 -2.74 3.46
CA HIS A 227 3.12 -2.51 4.75
C HIS A 227 3.46 -1.09 5.17
N MET A 228 2.44 -0.36 5.62
CA MET A 228 2.54 1.08 5.85
C MET A 228 2.02 1.41 7.24
N GLU A 229 2.84 2.06 8.05
CA GLU A 229 2.46 2.53 9.39
C GLU A 229 2.55 4.06 9.45
N TYR A 230 1.46 4.71 9.86
CA TYR A 230 1.41 6.16 10.06
C TYR A 230 2.08 6.50 11.39
N LEU A 231 3.30 7.03 11.33
CA LEU A 231 4.01 7.51 12.53
C LEU A 231 3.36 8.80 13.05
N GLU A 232 2.81 9.59 12.12
CA GLU A 232 2.06 10.80 12.38
C GLU A 232 0.76 10.79 11.58
N SER A 233 -0.24 11.54 12.05
CA SER A 233 -1.46 11.78 11.29
C SER A 233 -1.12 12.48 9.97
N GLY A 234 -1.53 11.90 8.86
CA GLY A 234 -1.01 12.30 7.57
C GLY A 234 -1.83 11.83 6.37
N PHE A 235 -1.43 12.32 5.20
CA PHE A 235 -2.01 11.90 3.93
C PHE A 235 -1.00 11.83 2.80
N ALA A 236 -1.30 10.98 1.83
CA ALA A 236 -0.48 10.74 0.65
C ALA A 236 -1.36 10.47 -0.57
N MET A 237 -0.83 10.73 -1.76
CA MET A 237 -1.51 10.45 -3.03
C MET A 237 -0.77 9.35 -3.78
N SER A 238 -1.52 8.42 -4.38
CA SER A 238 -0.99 7.44 -5.33
C SER A 238 -1.44 7.74 -6.75
N LEU A 239 -0.47 7.81 -7.66
CA LEU A 239 -0.67 7.83 -9.11
C LEU A 239 -0.32 6.45 -9.67
N ARG A 240 -1.33 5.75 -10.20
CA ARG A 240 -1.18 4.40 -10.77
C ARG A 240 -0.83 4.45 -12.24
N ALA A 241 0.04 3.56 -12.70
CA ALA A 241 0.32 3.32 -14.10
C ALA A 241 0.25 1.82 -14.43
N MET A 242 -0.36 1.50 -15.57
CA MET A 242 -0.43 0.12 -16.06
C MET A 242 0.96 -0.43 -16.34
N GLN A 243 1.11 -1.76 -16.21
CA GLN A 243 2.33 -2.42 -16.64
C GLN A 243 2.58 -2.18 -18.14
N PRO A 244 3.83 -1.92 -18.54
CA PRO A 244 4.17 -1.70 -19.95
C PRO A 244 4.09 -3.00 -20.76
N THR A 245 4.34 -4.16 -20.14
CA THR A 245 4.42 -5.46 -20.82
C THR A 245 3.06 -6.12 -20.98
N ILE A 246 2.86 -6.85 -22.08
CA ILE A 246 1.63 -7.63 -22.33
C ILE A 246 1.45 -8.71 -21.26
N ALA A 247 2.52 -9.44 -20.93
CA ALA A 247 2.50 -10.45 -19.87
C ALA A 247 2.07 -9.85 -18.52
N GLY A 248 2.56 -8.64 -18.20
CA GLY A 248 2.14 -7.88 -17.04
C GLY A 248 0.65 -7.57 -17.01
N LYS A 249 0.12 -7.05 -18.12
CA LYS A 249 -1.32 -6.75 -18.27
C LYS A 249 -2.20 -7.98 -18.13
N VAL A 250 -1.81 -9.11 -18.75
CA VAL A 250 -2.53 -10.39 -18.64
C VAL A 250 -2.51 -10.89 -17.19
N LYS A 251 -1.35 -10.81 -16.51
CA LYS A 251 -1.23 -11.20 -15.10
C LYS A 251 -2.10 -10.32 -14.18
N GLY A 252 -2.15 -9.01 -14.44
CA GLY A 252 -3.03 -8.08 -13.72
C GLY A 252 -4.51 -8.43 -13.91
N MET A 253 -4.92 -8.69 -15.15
CA MET A 253 -6.30 -9.11 -15.47
C MET A 253 -6.67 -10.45 -14.81
N TRP A 254 -5.76 -11.42 -14.82
CA TRP A 254 -5.94 -12.69 -14.11
C TRP A 254 -6.08 -12.49 -12.59
N SER A 255 -5.28 -11.62 -11.99
CA SER A 255 -5.34 -11.30 -10.56
C SER A 255 -6.68 -10.65 -10.19
N LEU A 256 -7.18 -9.73 -11.02
CA LEU A 256 -8.45 -9.03 -10.81
C LEU A 256 -9.69 -9.90 -11.03
N LEU A 257 -9.71 -10.66 -12.14
CA LEU A 257 -10.91 -11.36 -12.61
C LEU A 257 -10.88 -12.86 -12.31
N GLY A 258 -9.74 -13.51 -12.45
CA GLY A 258 -9.62 -14.95 -12.21
C GLY A 258 -9.51 -15.27 -10.73
N MET A 259 -8.42 -14.81 -10.13
CA MET A 259 -8.05 -15.12 -8.75
C MET A 259 -9.15 -14.73 -7.74
N ARG A 260 -9.67 -13.51 -7.84
CA ARG A 260 -10.70 -12.98 -6.92
C ARG A 260 -12.03 -13.73 -7.03
N ASN A 261 -12.46 -14.08 -8.25
CA ASN A 261 -13.74 -14.75 -8.46
C ASN A 261 -13.70 -16.19 -7.96
N ILE A 262 -12.58 -16.90 -8.14
CA ILE A 262 -12.38 -18.24 -7.56
C ILE A 262 -12.46 -18.18 -6.04
N ASP A 263 -11.73 -17.26 -5.40
CA ASP A 263 -11.74 -17.16 -3.94
C ASP A 263 -13.13 -16.81 -3.38
N THR A 264 -13.83 -15.87 -4.04
CA THR A 264 -15.20 -15.49 -3.67
C THR A 264 -16.17 -16.67 -3.77
N LEU A 265 -16.10 -17.43 -4.87
CA LEU A 265 -16.95 -18.60 -5.08
C LEU A 265 -16.69 -19.66 -4.00
N MET A 266 -15.42 -19.98 -3.76
CA MET A 266 -15.04 -21.03 -2.81
C MET A 266 -15.36 -20.68 -1.36
N LYS A 267 -15.24 -19.40 -0.97
CA LYS A 267 -15.69 -18.90 0.34
C LYS A 267 -17.20 -19.06 0.51
N LYS A 268 -17.99 -18.91 -0.56
CA LYS A 268 -19.45 -19.07 -0.52
C LYS A 268 -19.87 -20.55 -0.48
N THR A 269 -19.17 -21.44 -1.18
CA THR A 269 -19.59 -22.85 -1.32
C THR A 269 -19.04 -23.78 -0.25
N VAL A 270 -17.76 -23.67 0.10
CA VAL A 270 -17.07 -24.59 1.02
C VAL A 270 -16.10 -23.87 1.97
N PRO A 271 -16.56 -22.90 2.78
CA PRO A 271 -15.70 -21.95 3.51
C PRO A 271 -14.67 -22.61 4.44
N LYS A 272 -15.09 -23.57 5.29
CA LYS A 272 -14.18 -24.22 6.26
C LYS A 272 -13.09 -25.03 5.57
N TRP A 273 -13.45 -25.79 4.54
CA TRP A 273 -12.48 -26.59 3.78
C TRP A 273 -11.53 -25.70 3.00
N TRP A 274 -12.06 -24.66 2.34
CA TRP A 274 -11.26 -23.72 1.57
C TRP A 274 -10.25 -22.99 2.44
N TYR A 275 -10.68 -22.52 3.61
CA TYR A 275 -9.79 -21.89 4.60
C TYR A 275 -8.66 -22.82 5.02
N LYS A 276 -8.97 -24.03 5.52
CA LYS A 276 -7.96 -25.02 5.96
C LYS A 276 -7.00 -25.40 4.83
N ARG A 277 -7.52 -25.56 3.61
CA ARG A 277 -6.69 -25.86 2.42
C ARG A 277 -5.72 -24.73 2.14
N LYS A 278 -6.18 -23.47 2.19
CA LYS A 278 -5.32 -22.31 1.98
C LYS A 278 -4.26 -22.21 3.07
N GLU A 279 -4.64 -22.35 4.33
CA GLU A 279 -3.72 -22.32 5.47
C GLU A 279 -2.62 -23.39 5.33
N LYS A 280 -2.99 -24.66 5.08
CA LYS A 280 -1.99 -25.71 4.81
C LYS A 280 -1.05 -25.32 3.67
N LYS A 281 -1.61 -24.78 2.57
CA LYS A 281 -0.81 -24.42 1.40
C LYS A 281 0.14 -23.25 1.65
N VAL A 282 -0.23 -22.30 2.51
CA VAL A 282 0.64 -21.20 2.96
C VAL A 282 1.92 -21.79 3.57
N PHE A 283 1.78 -22.70 4.55
CA PHE A 283 2.92 -23.29 5.25
C PHE A 283 3.76 -24.20 4.34
N GLU A 284 3.14 -25.04 3.50
CA GLU A 284 3.88 -25.85 2.51
C GLU A 284 4.76 -25.00 1.58
N ASN A 285 4.26 -23.84 1.15
CA ASN A 285 5.03 -22.95 0.28
C ASN A 285 6.19 -22.28 1.04
N ALA A 286 5.97 -21.91 2.31
CA ALA A 286 7.00 -21.33 3.16
C ALA A 286 8.11 -22.36 3.50
N GLU A 287 7.75 -23.61 3.78
CA GLU A 287 8.71 -24.71 4.00
C GLU A 287 9.60 -24.95 2.78
N ARG A 288 9.02 -24.93 1.57
CA ARG A 288 9.81 -25.03 0.34
C ARG A 288 10.78 -23.86 0.17
N ALA A 289 10.36 -22.65 0.55
CA ALA A 289 11.21 -21.47 0.49
C ALA A 289 12.33 -21.52 1.54
N LEU A 290 12.10 -22.15 2.69
CA LEU A 290 13.13 -22.42 3.72
C LEU A 290 14.15 -23.47 3.27
N ALA A 291 13.70 -24.54 2.61
CA ALA A 291 14.56 -25.65 2.20
C ALA A 291 15.45 -25.34 0.99
N GLY A 292 15.10 -24.34 0.17
CA GLY A 292 15.87 -23.92 -1.00
C GLY A 292 16.71 -22.66 -0.80
N GLY A 293 16.78 -22.14 0.43
CA GLY A 293 17.56 -20.95 0.82
C GLY A 293 18.93 -21.28 1.40
#